data_AF-A0A7C5IRK3-F1
#
_entry.id   AF-A0A7C5IRK3-F1
#
_cell.length_a   1.000
_cell.length_b   1.000
_cell.length_c   1.000
_cell.angle_alpha   90.00
_cell.angle_beta   90.00
_cell.angle_gamma   90.00
#
_symmetry.space_group_name_H-M   'P 1'
#
loop_
_entity.id
_entity.type
_entity.pdbx_description
1 polymer ?
#
loop_
_entity_poly.entity_id
_entity_poly.type
_entity_poly.pdbx_seq_one_letter_code
_entity_poly.pdbx_strand_id
1 'polypeptide(L)'
;MAATTTAKKQYQKANTQSILSLLTPIQLLQRSHGIFAALHLQIPIYLLDQPALTQPILAQLQPQVILTDPLGLQKLYQNLPSYLGDPAITSKAFEKAQTIINKREEAIAQGKKDPALNRMRYRLNNQKLYNKVQAKLGGKIQYFWLDSGPIAEETKHFFEECALKLIQ
;
A
#
# COMPACT_ATOMS: atom_id res chain seq x y z
N MET A 1 -15.66 -11.71 17.23
CA MET A 1 -15.17 -10.65 18.15
C MET A 1 -13.65 -10.46 18.11
N ALA A 2 -12.82 -11.51 18.02
CA ALA A 2 -11.36 -11.37 18.03
C ALA A 2 -10.78 -10.45 16.92
N ALA A 3 -11.25 -10.58 15.66
CA ALA A 3 -10.75 -9.78 14.53
C ALA A 3 -10.96 -8.26 14.72
N THR A 4 -12.12 -7.84 15.21
CA THR A 4 -12.42 -6.43 15.47
C THR A 4 -11.56 -5.85 16.60
N THR A 5 -11.20 -6.67 17.60
CA THR A 5 -10.28 -6.28 18.67
C THR A 5 -8.86 -6.02 18.13
N THR A 6 -8.41 -6.82 17.16
CA THR A 6 -7.12 -6.62 16.49
C THR A 6 -7.12 -5.34 15.67
N ALA A 7 -8.14 -5.13 14.83
CA ALA A 7 -8.33 -3.91 14.06
C ALA A 7 -8.29 -2.67 14.95
N LYS A 8 -9.05 -2.71 16.06
CA LYS A 8 -9.13 -1.63 17.04
C LYS A 8 -7.77 -1.27 17.61
N LYS A 9 -7.01 -2.25 18.12
CA LYS A 9 -5.68 -2.02 18.68
C LYS A 9 -4.75 -1.39 17.65
N GLN A 10 -4.80 -1.86 16.41
CA GLN A 10 -3.97 -1.33 15.34
C GLN A 10 -4.35 0.12 14.98
N TYR A 11 -5.64 0.42 14.84
CA TYR A 11 -6.13 1.75 14.49
C TYR A 11 -5.85 2.78 15.59
N GLN A 12 -6.01 2.39 16.85
CA GLN A 12 -5.66 3.25 17.99
C GLN A 12 -4.15 3.50 18.06
N LYS A 13 -3.33 2.45 17.89
CA LYS A 13 -1.87 2.57 17.89
C LYS A 13 -1.37 3.49 16.77
N ALA A 14 -1.99 3.40 15.60
CA ALA A 14 -1.61 4.18 14.42
C ALA A 14 -2.29 5.56 14.36
N ASN A 15 -3.14 5.89 15.35
CA ASN A 15 -3.97 7.09 15.38
C ASN A 15 -4.74 7.30 14.07
N THR A 16 -5.40 6.23 13.59
CA THR A 16 -6.12 6.23 12.32
C THR A 16 -7.32 7.18 12.35
N GLN A 17 -7.38 8.09 11.38
CA GLN A 17 -8.44 9.09 11.25
C GLN A 17 -9.36 8.87 10.05
N SER A 18 -8.99 8.01 9.09
CA SER A 18 -9.82 7.73 7.92
C SER A 18 -9.49 6.38 7.31
N ILE A 19 -10.53 5.68 6.86
CA ILE A 19 -10.43 4.37 6.22
C ILE A 19 -11.08 4.47 4.83
N LEU A 20 -10.41 3.97 3.81
CA LEU A 20 -11.02 3.70 2.50
C LEU A 20 -11.15 2.19 2.35
N SER A 21 -12.33 1.73 1.95
CA SER A 21 -12.55 0.35 1.58
C SER A 21 -12.98 0.20 0.15
N LEU A 22 -12.36 -0.77 -0.50
CA LEU A 22 -12.60 -1.21 -1.88
C LEU A 22 -13.13 -2.63 -1.93
N LEU A 23 -13.46 -3.16 -0.75
CA LEU A 23 -13.93 -4.50 -0.54
C LEU A 23 -15.45 -4.51 -0.48
N THR A 24 -16.01 -5.59 -1.00
CA THR A 24 -17.45 -5.82 -0.94
C THR A 24 -17.89 -6.20 0.48
N PRO A 25 -19.12 -5.85 0.92
CA PRO A 25 -19.61 -6.16 2.27
C PRO A 25 -19.65 -7.65 2.63
N ILE A 26 -19.61 -8.55 1.63
CA ILE A 26 -19.56 -9.99 1.85
C ILE A 26 -18.19 -10.47 2.36
N GLN A 27 -17.13 -9.68 2.18
CA GLN A 27 -15.80 -10.01 2.66
C GLN A 27 -15.69 -9.76 4.18
N LEU A 28 -15.12 -10.71 4.91
CA LEU A 28 -15.00 -10.61 6.36
C LEU A 28 -14.11 -9.43 6.78
N LEU A 29 -13.03 -9.19 6.05
CA LEU A 29 -12.13 -8.07 6.29
C LEU A 29 -12.89 -6.74 6.24
N GLN A 30 -13.80 -6.58 5.27
CA GLN A 30 -14.62 -5.39 5.14
C GLN A 30 -15.56 -5.18 6.32
N ARG A 31 -16.23 -6.23 6.79
CA ARG A 31 -17.11 -6.12 7.95
C ARG A 31 -16.32 -5.83 9.22
N SER A 32 -15.25 -6.57 9.45
CA SER A 32 -14.51 -6.54 10.72
C SER A 32 -13.59 -5.34 10.87
N HIS A 33 -12.75 -5.06 9.87
CA HIS A 33 -11.73 -4.00 9.88
C HIS A 33 -12.20 -2.73 9.15
N GLY A 34 -13.20 -2.85 8.27
CA GLY A 34 -13.89 -1.70 7.69
C GLY A 34 -15.04 -1.24 8.58
N ILE A 35 -16.26 -1.64 8.23
CA ILE A 35 -17.51 -1.05 8.73
C ILE A 35 -17.60 -1.09 10.27
N PHE A 36 -17.45 -2.25 10.90
CA PHE A 36 -17.66 -2.36 12.35
C PHE A 36 -16.56 -1.67 13.16
N ALA A 37 -15.30 -1.76 12.73
CA ALA A 37 -14.21 -1.06 13.40
C ALA A 37 -14.35 0.46 13.25
N ALA A 38 -14.70 0.94 12.05
CA ALA A 38 -14.93 2.35 11.77
C ALA A 38 -16.08 2.91 12.64
N LEU A 39 -17.23 2.23 12.68
CA LEU A 39 -18.38 2.65 13.50
C LEU A 39 -18.05 2.65 14.99
N HIS A 40 -17.36 1.62 15.48
CA HIS A 40 -17.00 1.51 16.89
C HIS A 40 -16.02 2.60 17.34
N LEU A 41 -15.12 3.03 16.45
CA LEU A 41 -14.11 4.05 16.73
C LEU A 41 -14.52 5.45 16.27
N GLN A 42 -15.72 5.59 15.68
CA GLN A 42 -16.21 6.85 15.09
C GLN A 42 -15.25 7.43 14.04
N ILE A 43 -14.60 6.55 13.28
CA ILE A 43 -13.69 6.92 12.19
C ILE A 43 -14.50 6.94 10.88
N PRO A 44 -14.36 7.98 10.03
CA PRO A 44 -14.98 8.00 8.72
C PRO A 44 -14.46 6.85 7.84
N ILE A 45 -15.40 6.15 7.21
CA ILE A 45 -15.12 5.11 6.22
C ILE A 45 -15.70 5.51 4.86
N TYR A 46 -14.85 5.49 3.84
CA TYR A 46 -15.23 5.69 2.45
C TYR A 46 -15.40 4.33 1.79
N LEU A 47 -16.53 4.13 1.10
CA LEU A 47 -16.83 2.91 0.37
C LEU A 47 -16.79 3.23 -1.12
N LEU A 48 -15.79 2.71 -1.82
CA LEU A 48 -15.62 2.89 -3.26
C LEU A 48 -15.39 1.53 -3.93
N ASP A 49 -15.50 1.50 -5.25
CA ASP A 49 -15.12 0.33 -6.03
C ASP A 49 -13.62 0.33 -6.35
N GLN A 50 -13.06 -0.85 -6.63
CA GLN A 50 -11.65 -1.06 -6.98
C GLN A 50 -11.04 -0.05 -7.98
N PRO A 51 -11.74 0.40 -9.04
CA PRO A 51 -11.20 1.40 -9.96
C PRO A 51 -10.88 2.74 -9.31
N ALA A 52 -11.39 3.03 -8.10
CA ALA A 52 -11.11 4.27 -7.40
C ALA A 52 -9.64 4.42 -6.97
N LEU A 53 -8.87 3.33 -6.89
CA LEU A 53 -7.45 3.38 -6.54
C LEU A 53 -6.58 4.16 -7.53
N THR A 54 -7.05 4.29 -8.78
CA THR A 54 -6.35 5.00 -9.85
C THR A 54 -7.01 6.34 -10.18
N GLN A 55 -8.01 6.75 -9.40
CA GLN A 55 -8.74 8.01 -9.60
C GLN A 55 -8.16 9.15 -8.75
N PRO A 56 -8.28 10.41 -9.22
CA PRO A 56 -7.82 11.58 -8.47
C PRO A 56 -8.57 11.79 -7.14
N ILE A 57 -9.66 11.06 -6.91
CA ILE A 57 -10.46 11.12 -5.68
C ILE A 57 -9.64 10.82 -4.42
N LEU A 58 -8.58 10.02 -4.52
CA LEU A 58 -7.69 9.71 -3.38
C LEU A 58 -7.03 10.96 -2.79
N ALA A 59 -6.73 11.97 -3.61
CA ALA A 59 -6.16 13.23 -3.14
C ALA A 59 -7.14 14.05 -2.29
N GLN A 60 -8.45 13.88 -2.51
CA GLN A 60 -9.51 14.53 -1.74
C GLN A 60 -9.80 13.76 -0.44
N LEU A 61 -9.90 12.43 -0.53
CA LEU A 61 -10.23 11.58 0.62
C LEU A 61 -9.07 11.45 1.63
N GLN A 62 -7.83 11.49 1.13
CA GLN A 62 -6.60 11.33 1.91
C GLN A 62 -6.70 10.20 2.96
N PRO A 63 -7.04 8.97 2.54
CA PRO A 63 -7.21 7.86 3.47
C PRO A 63 -5.90 7.55 4.18
N GLN A 64 -5.98 7.17 5.47
CA GLN A 64 -4.82 6.68 6.21
C GLN A 64 -4.69 5.15 6.11
N VAL A 65 -5.80 4.47 5.89
CA VAL A 65 -5.87 3.02 5.76
C VAL A 65 -6.67 2.66 4.52
N ILE A 66 -6.16 1.73 3.73
CA ILE A 66 -6.89 1.16 2.60
C ILE A 66 -7.15 -0.33 2.85
N LEU A 67 -8.41 -0.73 2.70
CA LEU A 67 -8.83 -2.14 2.69
C LEU A 67 -9.00 -2.58 1.24
N THR A 68 -8.22 -3.56 0.80
CA THR A 68 -8.29 -4.11 -0.56
C THR A 68 -7.96 -5.60 -0.56
N ASP A 69 -8.22 -6.29 -1.66
CA ASP A 69 -7.75 -7.64 -1.89
C ASP A 69 -6.36 -7.64 -2.58
N PRO A 70 -5.66 -8.79 -2.62
CA PRO A 70 -4.38 -8.90 -3.31
C PRO A 70 -4.45 -8.50 -4.79
N LEU A 71 -5.56 -8.83 -5.47
CA LEU A 71 -5.76 -8.50 -6.88
C LEU A 71 -5.87 -6.98 -7.10
N GLY A 72 -6.60 -6.27 -6.25
CA GLY A 72 -6.70 -4.82 -6.27
C GLY A 72 -5.36 -4.14 -6.05
N LEU A 73 -4.55 -4.65 -5.12
CA LEU A 73 -3.19 -4.17 -4.90
C LEU A 73 -2.29 -4.42 -6.13
N GLN A 74 -2.40 -5.59 -6.75
CA GLN A 74 -1.63 -5.93 -7.95
C GLN A 74 -2.03 -5.05 -9.15
N LYS A 75 -3.34 -4.83 -9.34
CA LYS A 75 -3.85 -3.90 -10.37
C LYS A 75 -3.37 -2.48 -10.12
N LEU A 76 -3.35 -2.03 -8.87
CA LEU A 76 -2.78 -0.73 -8.53
C LEU A 76 -1.32 -0.66 -8.96
N TYR A 77 -0.50 -1.65 -8.56
CA TYR A 77 0.91 -1.71 -8.93
C TYR A 77 1.13 -1.63 -10.45
N GLN A 78 0.38 -2.41 -11.23
CA GLN A 78 0.47 -2.42 -12.69
C GLN A 78 0.08 -1.08 -13.33
N ASN A 79 -0.88 -0.36 -12.73
CA ASN A 79 -1.38 0.91 -13.26
C ASN A 79 -0.64 2.15 -12.72
N LEU A 80 0.19 2.01 -11.69
CA LEU A 80 0.92 3.13 -11.08
C LEU A 80 1.74 3.95 -12.11
N PRO A 81 2.52 3.33 -13.04
CA PRO A 81 3.29 4.10 -14.03
C PRO A 81 2.43 5.07 -14.84
N SER A 82 1.27 4.62 -15.31
CA SER A 82 0.32 5.42 -16.09
C SER A 82 -0.32 6.55 -15.27
N TYR A 83 -0.46 6.35 -13.95
CA TYR A 83 -1.07 7.35 -13.05
C TYR A 83 -0.10 8.44 -12.58
N LEU A 84 1.21 8.15 -12.61
CA LEU A 84 2.25 9.04 -12.10
C LEU A 84 2.71 10.09 -13.11
N GLY A 85 2.45 9.90 -14.40
CA GLY A 85 2.86 10.82 -15.47
C GLY A 85 3.03 10.11 -16.81
N ASP A 86 4.03 10.52 -17.59
CA ASP A 86 4.37 9.88 -18.85
C ASP A 86 4.77 8.40 -18.63
N PRO A 87 3.99 7.43 -19.13
CA PRO A 87 4.25 6.01 -18.94
C PRO A 87 5.64 5.57 -19.40
N ALA A 88 6.19 6.17 -20.46
CA ALA A 88 7.51 5.78 -20.98
C ALA A 88 8.64 6.14 -19.99
N ILE A 89 8.48 7.24 -19.26
CA ILE A 89 9.45 7.72 -18.28
C ILE A 89 9.26 7.01 -16.94
N THR A 90 8.00 6.88 -16.49
CA THR A 90 7.68 6.25 -15.20
C THR A 90 7.94 4.75 -15.24
N SER A 91 7.59 4.03 -16.31
CA SER A 91 7.86 2.60 -16.42
C SER A 91 9.36 2.29 -16.34
N LYS A 92 10.21 3.08 -17.01
CA LYS A 92 11.68 2.95 -16.88
C LYS A 92 12.17 3.20 -15.45
N ALA A 93 11.55 4.14 -14.73
CA ALA A 93 11.88 4.38 -13.33
C ALA A 93 11.45 3.21 -12.43
N PHE A 94 10.29 2.60 -12.70
CA PHE A 94 9.81 1.40 -12.01
C PHE A 94 10.69 0.19 -12.29
N GLU A 95 11.06 -0.06 -13.56
CA GLU A 95 11.97 -1.15 -13.94
C GLU A 95 13.33 -1.03 -13.24
N LYS A 96 13.89 0.19 -13.19
CA LYS A 96 15.13 0.46 -12.44
C LYS A 96 14.96 0.20 -10.95
N ALA A 97 13.86 0.67 -10.35
CA ALA A 97 13.57 0.41 -8.95
C ALA A 97 13.43 -1.09 -8.66
N GLN A 98 12.75 -1.83 -9.53
CA GLN A 98 12.54 -3.27 -9.38
C GLN A 98 13.84 -4.06 -9.54
N THR A 99 14.67 -3.70 -10.52
CA THR A 99 15.99 -4.34 -10.70
C THR A 99 16.86 -4.20 -9.45
N ILE A 100 16.82 -3.04 -8.80
CA ILE A 100 17.54 -2.78 -7.55
C ILE A 100 16.99 -3.64 -6.41
N ILE A 101 15.66 -3.70 -6.29
CA ILE A 101 14.97 -4.53 -5.27
C ILE A 101 15.35 -6.00 -5.46
N ASN A 102 15.23 -6.55 -6.67
CA ASN A 102 15.52 -7.96 -6.95
C ASN A 102 16.97 -8.31 -6.62
N LYS A 103 17.94 -7.48 -7.03
CA LYS A 103 19.37 -7.70 -6.71
C LYS A 103 19.65 -7.72 -5.21
N ARG A 104 18.90 -6.92 -4.44
CA ARG A 104 19.02 -6.87 -2.99
C ARG A 104 18.45 -8.11 -2.34
N GLU A 105 17.26 -8.54 -2.74
CA GLU A 105 16.63 -9.76 -2.23
C GLU A 105 17.44 -11.01 -2.58
N GLU A 106 18.01 -11.08 -3.79
CA GLU A 106 18.95 -12.14 -4.17
C GLU A 106 20.21 -12.16 -3.29
N ALA A 107 20.76 -10.99 -2.96
CA ALA A 107 21.93 -10.89 -2.08
C ALA A 107 21.60 -11.33 -0.65
N ILE A 108 20.42 -10.95 -0.14
CA ILE A 108 19.93 -11.38 1.18
C ILE A 108 19.69 -12.89 1.20
N ALA A 109 19.06 -13.45 0.16
CA ALA A 109 18.83 -14.88 0.02
C ALA A 109 20.14 -15.69 -0.01
N GLN A 110 21.21 -15.11 -0.57
CA GLN A 110 22.57 -15.67 -0.55
C GLN A 110 23.30 -15.49 0.80
N GLY A 111 22.63 -14.98 1.84
CA GLY A 111 23.22 -14.74 3.16
C GLY A 111 24.19 -13.55 3.22
N LYS A 112 24.27 -12.74 2.17
CA LYS A 112 25.12 -11.54 2.15
C LYS A 112 24.38 -10.42 2.88
N LYS A 113 25.05 -9.77 3.82
CA LYS A 113 24.51 -8.56 4.47
C LYS A 113 24.48 -7.43 3.45
N ASP A 114 23.30 -6.89 3.17
CA ASP A 114 23.17 -5.66 2.41
C ASP A 114 23.85 -4.51 3.19
N PRO A 115 24.90 -3.88 2.65
CA PRO A 115 25.55 -2.77 3.32
C PRO A 115 24.53 -1.64 3.52
N ALA A 116 24.37 -1.16 4.75
CA ALA A 116 23.41 -0.09 5.09
C ALA A 116 23.57 1.16 4.19
N LEU A 117 24.78 1.42 3.70
CA LEU A 117 25.10 2.50 2.76
C LEU A 117 24.45 2.31 1.38
N ASN A 118 24.38 1.07 0.88
CA ASN A 118 23.72 0.76 -0.38
C ASN A 118 22.21 0.94 -0.25
N ARG A 119 21.62 0.43 0.83
CA ARG A 119 20.20 0.64 1.15
C ARG A 119 19.84 2.13 1.19
N MET A 120 20.67 2.96 1.82
CA MET A 120 20.46 4.41 1.87
C MET A 120 20.53 5.05 0.47
N ARG A 121 21.55 4.70 -0.32
CA ARG A 121 21.70 5.21 -1.70
C ARG A 121 20.50 4.85 -2.57
N TYR A 122 20.01 3.62 -2.47
CA TYR A 122 18.84 3.17 -3.22
C TYR A 122 17.58 3.90 -2.80
N ARG A 123 17.34 4.03 -1.49
CA ARG A 123 16.19 4.77 -0.98
C ARG A 123 16.20 6.21 -1.45
N LEU A 124 17.35 6.88 -1.43
CA LEU A 124 17.50 8.27 -1.89
C LEU A 124 17.24 8.41 -3.40
N ASN A 125 17.77 7.48 -4.21
CA ASN A 125 17.57 7.51 -5.66
C ASN A 125 16.09 7.33 -6.05
N ASN A 126 15.37 6.47 -5.34
CA ASN A 126 13.96 6.21 -5.62
C ASN A 126 13.01 7.08 -4.79
N GLN A 127 13.52 7.91 -3.87
CA GLN A 127 12.70 8.72 -2.97
C GLN A 127 11.74 9.63 -3.73
N LYS A 128 12.16 10.21 -4.85
CA LYS A 128 11.29 11.03 -5.70
C LYS A 128 10.12 10.23 -6.27
N LEU A 129 10.37 8.98 -6.68
CA LEU A 129 9.33 8.08 -7.19
C LEU A 129 8.36 7.71 -6.06
N TYR A 130 8.89 7.30 -4.91
CA TYR A 130 8.08 6.87 -3.77
C TYR A 130 7.24 8.01 -3.20
N ASN A 131 7.80 9.21 -3.06
CA ASN A 131 7.05 10.39 -2.65
C ASN A 131 5.94 10.74 -3.66
N LYS A 132 6.19 10.57 -4.97
CA LYS A 132 5.16 10.75 -6.00
C LYS A 132 4.05 9.72 -5.86
N VAL A 133 4.38 8.44 -5.65
CA VAL A 133 3.39 7.37 -5.39
C VAL A 133 2.54 7.72 -4.17
N GLN A 134 3.17 8.01 -3.04
CA GLN A 134 2.44 8.38 -1.82
C GLN A 134 1.54 9.60 -2.05
N ALA A 135 2.04 10.66 -2.67
CA ALA A 135 1.24 11.86 -2.96
C ALA A 135 0.03 11.56 -3.85
N LYS A 136 0.21 10.74 -4.89
CA LYS A 136 -0.84 10.32 -5.80
C LYS A 136 -1.93 9.47 -5.13
N LEU A 137 -1.55 8.70 -4.11
CA LEU A 137 -2.47 7.92 -3.30
C LEU A 137 -3.09 8.72 -2.12
N GLY A 138 -2.91 10.04 -2.08
CA GLY A 138 -3.51 10.91 -1.06
C GLY A 138 -2.57 11.32 0.08
N GLY A 139 -1.31 10.88 0.06
CA GLY A 139 -0.22 11.39 0.90
C GLY A 139 -0.26 11.02 2.38
N LYS A 140 -1.36 10.43 2.87
CA LYS A 140 -1.55 10.08 4.29
C LYS A 140 -1.64 8.58 4.57
N ILE A 141 -1.55 7.73 3.55
CA ILE A 141 -1.64 6.28 3.73
C ILE A 141 -0.49 5.80 4.60
N GLN A 142 -0.85 5.06 5.64
CA GLN A 142 0.08 4.42 6.57
C GLN A 142 0.25 2.94 6.24
N TYR A 143 -0.84 2.26 5.88
CA TYR A 143 -0.82 0.84 5.55
C TYR A 143 -2.05 0.38 4.75
N PHE A 144 -1.90 -0.76 4.11
CA PHE A 144 -2.97 -1.52 3.50
C PHE A 144 -3.32 -2.71 4.37
N TRP A 145 -4.63 -2.91 4.59
CA TRP A 145 -5.17 -4.18 5.04
C TRP A 145 -5.60 -4.98 3.82
N LEU A 146 -5.00 -6.14 3.66
CA LEU A 146 -5.19 -7.01 2.52
C LEU A 146 -6.04 -8.21 2.93
N ASP A 147 -7.02 -8.56 2.10
CA ASP A 147 -7.76 -9.80 2.29
C ASP A 147 -6.83 -11.02 2.08
N SER A 148 -7.31 -12.18 2.50
CA SER A 148 -6.54 -13.43 2.41
C SER A 148 -6.25 -13.78 0.94
N GLY A 149 -4.98 -13.99 0.59
CA GLY A 149 -4.59 -14.47 -0.73
C GLY A 149 -3.12 -14.21 -1.08
N PRO A 150 -2.63 -14.81 -2.17
CA PRO A 150 -1.25 -14.65 -2.61
C PRO A 150 -1.01 -13.25 -3.18
N ILE A 151 0.15 -12.68 -2.84
CA ILE A 151 0.63 -11.40 -3.39
C ILE A 151 1.96 -11.69 -4.07
N ALA A 152 2.14 -11.19 -5.29
CA ALA A 152 3.41 -11.29 -5.99
C ALA A 152 4.52 -10.60 -5.18
N GLU A 153 5.67 -11.26 -5.00
CA GLU A 153 6.77 -10.74 -4.19
C GLU A 153 7.25 -9.37 -4.69
N GLU A 154 7.26 -9.15 -6.02
CA GLU A 154 7.66 -7.86 -6.58
C GLU A 154 6.72 -6.73 -6.11
N THR A 155 5.41 -6.99 -6.09
CA THR A 155 4.41 -6.03 -5.63
C THR A 155 4.61 -5.74 -4.14
N LYS A 156 4.81 -6.77 -3.34
CA LYS A 156 5.04 -6.64 -1.89
C LYS A 156 6.27 -5.79 -1.60
N HIS A 157 7.42 -6.13 -2.17
CA HIS A 157 8.67 -5.44 -1.92
C HIS A 157 8.63 -3.98 -2.39
N PHE A 158 7.97 -3.71 -3.52
CA PHE A 158 7.82 -2.34 -4.01
C PHE A 158 7.06 -1.45 -3.02
N PHE A 159 5.91 -1.90 -2.51
CA PHE A 159 5.11 -1.11 -1.57
C PHE A 159 5.80 -0.95 -0.21
N GLU A 160 6.48 -1.99 0.28
CA GLU A 160 7.28 -1.90 1.51
C GLU A 160 8.42 -0.87 1.40
N GLU A 161 9.11 -0.80 0.26
CA GLU A 161 10.13 0.22 -0.02
C GLU A 161 9.52 1.64 -0.16
N CYS A 162 8.27 1.74 -0.61
CA CYS A 162 7.49 2.97 -0.58
C CYS A 162 7.05 3.37 0.84
N ALA A 163 7.51 2.69 1.90
CA ALA A 163 7.08 2.86 3.29
C ALA A 163 5.56 2.67 3.50
N LEU A 164 4.92 1.90 2.61
CA LEU A 164 3.51 1.53 2.70
C LEU A 164 3.44 0.11 3.24
N LYS A 165 3.09 -0.02 4.52
CA LYS A 165 3.08 -1.34 5.17
C LYS A 165 1.89 -2.15 4.67
N LEU A 166 2.12 -3.41 4.34
CA LEU A 166 1.07 -4.37 3.98
C LEU A 166 0.77 -5.26 5.19
N ILE A 167 -0.51 -5.41 5.54
CA ILE A 167 -0.98 -6.23 6.65
C ILE A 167 -2.01 -7.22 6.11
N GLN A 168 -1.84 -8.50 6.43
CA GLN A 168 -2.80 -9.58 6.19
C GLN A 168 -3.28 -10.15 7.52
#